data_AF-A0A838IPD4-F1
#
_entry.id   AF-A0A838IPD4-F1
#
_cell.length_a   1.000
_cell.length_b   1.000
_cell.length_c   1.000
_cell.angle_alpha   90.00
_cell.angle_beta   90.00
_cell.angle_gamma   90.00
#
_symmetry.space_group_name_H-M   'P 1'
#
loop_
_entity.id
_entity.type
_entity.pdbx_description
1 polymer ?
#
loop_
_entity_poly.entity_id
_entity_poly.type
_entity_poly.pdbx_seq_one_letter_code
_entity_poly.pdbx_strand_id
1 'polypeptide(L)'
;MGEEDSKKVASAIEDVDLERENDVFDEEDFDPELMELAEERSRGSLLRPILMIAVILFGASIINDWRDNIAYFFASSEPVNMGNVTEYPLRMSEEPGWVAPLVHNRYVTMSGVPTRRSQSERYNYFKLVGGEIYVEAARDDYIKNALERELATKKVGDVDRTFFSGSGRLIAFSQISDRYGGLRRYYSQRYNTQFCEQYDERSLAELARRRRETILANWALEYEQASPELREQKGLRPEPSAAELEEVFNSEPLCVNAYLVQVGTQPRDHWWHVTLAALIGFFVVFNTVMLARWIIHFFKP
;
A
#
# COMPACT_ATOMS: atom_id res chain seq x y z
N MET A 1 -14.86 -26.25 -40.06
CA MET A 1 -13.52 -26.72 -40.46
C MET A 1 -12.58 -26.44 -39.30
N GLY A 2 -12.00 -27.48 -38.70
CA GLY A 2 -10.92 -27.32 -37.71
C GLY A 2 -11.04 -28.09 -36.38
N GLU A 3 -11.86 -29.15 -36.29
CA GLU A 3 -11.96 -29.99 -35.08
C GLU A 3 -11.20 -31.34 -35.23
N GLU A 4 -10.49 -31.54 -36.34
CA GLU A 4 -9.75 -32.78 -36.64
C GLU A 4 -8.25 -32.73 -36.38
N ASP A 5 -7.63 -31.55 -36.22
CA ASP A 5 -6.17 -31.44 -36.07
C ASP A 5 -5.66 -31.59 -34.62
N SER A 6 -6.55 -31.52 -33.62
CA SER A 6 -6.12 -31.65 -32.21
C SER A 6 -5.90 -33.10 -31.75
N LYS A 7 -6.33 -34.10 -32.53
CA LYS A 7 -6.15 -35.53 -32.18
C LYS A 7 -4.83 -36.13 -32.67
N LYS A 8 -4.09 -35.47 -33.57
CA LYS A 8 -2.83 -35.99 -34.13
C LYS A 8 -1.58 -35.69 -33.32
N VAL A 9 -1.66 -34.79 -32.33
CA VAL A 9 -0.51 -34.47 -31.45
C VAL A 9 -0.52 -35.33 -30.17
N ALA A 10 -1.64 -35.98 -29.85
CA ALA A 10 -1.78 -36.79 -28.64
C ALA A 10 -1.30 -38.24 -28.77
N SER A 11 -0.87 -38.70 -29.95
CA SER A 11 -0.44 -40.10 -30.17
C SER A 11 1.03 -40.26 -30.56
N ALA A 12 1.88 -39.25 -30.30
CA ALA A 12 3.31 -39.29 -30.62
C ALA A 12 4.22 -39.23 -29.36
N ILE A 13 3.66 -39.54 -28.18
CA ILE A 13 4.37 -39.62 -26.90
C ILE A 13 4.05 -40.96 -26.21
N GLU A 14 3.88 -42.00 -27.01
CA GLU A 14 4.01 -43.40 -26.60
C GLU A 14 5.21 -43.93 -27.40
N ASP A 15 6.08 -44.72 -26.77
CA ASP A 15 7.33 -45.29 -27.33
C ASP A 15 8.61 -44.44 -27.17
N VAL A 16 8.80 -43.81 -26.01
CA VAL A 16 10.16 -43.68 -25.47
C VAL A 16 10.38 -44.89 -24.56
N ASP A 17 11.02 -45.90 -25.13
CA ASP A 17 11.56 -47.07 -24.45
C ASP A 17 12.34 -46.64 -23.20
N LEU A 18 11.68 -46.78 -22.06
CA LEU A 18 12.35 -46.88 -20.77
C LEU A 18 12.96 -48.28 -20.69
N GLU A 19 14.07 -48.48 -21.41
CA GLU A 19 15.10 -49.42 -21.00
C GLU A 19 15.61 -48.95 -19.64
N ARG A 20 14.87 -49.36 -18.62
CA ARG A 20 15.23 -49.29 -17.22
C ARG A 20 16.39 -50.26 -17.05
N GLU A 21 17.60 -49.78 -17.36
CA GLU A 21 18.82 -50.30 -16.75
C GLU A 21 18.53 -50.31 -15.24
N ASN A 22 18.26 -51.53 -14.74
CA ASN A 22 18.44 -51.85 -13.34
C ASN A 22 19.94 -51.69 -13.09
N ASP A 23 20.37 -50.45 -12.89
CA ASP A 23 21.61 -50.13 -12.21
C ASP A 23 21.41 -50.67 -10.79
N VAL A 24 21.82 -51.93 -10.64
CA VAL A 24 22.10 -52.56 -9.37
C VAL A 24 23.23 -51.70 -8.79
N PHE A 25 22.85 -50.66 -8.07
CA PHE A 25 23.73 -50.05 -7.08
C PHE A 25 23.98 -51.14 -6.05
N ASP A 26 24.97 -51.98 -6.32
CA ASP A 26 25.54 -52.89 -5.33
C ASP A 26 25.85 -52.04 -4.10
N GLU A 27 25.16 -52.32 -2.99
CA GLU A 27 25.42 -51.75 -1.66
C GLU A 27 26.75 -52.28 -1.07
N GLU A 28 27.72 -52.65 -1.92
CA GLU A 28 29.01 -53.20 -1.51
C GLU A 28 30.11 -52.14 -1.65
N ASP A 29 30.73 -51.86 -0.49
CA ASP A 29 31.94 -51.07 -0.29
C ASP A 29 31.85 -49.57 -0.61
N PHE A 30 31.01 -48.86 0.17
CA PHE A 30 31.35 -47.48 0.53
C PHE A 30 32.68 -47.50 1.28
N ASP A 31 33.74 -47.09 0.59
CA ASP A 31 35.09 -46.96 1.14
C ASP A 31 35.05 -46.17 2.47
N PRO A 32 35.44 -46.79 3.60
CA PRO A 32 35.39 -46.15 4.91
C PRO A 32 36.25 -44.89 4.98
N GLU A 33 37.31 -44.76 4.17
CA GLU A 33 38.10 -43.51 4.08
C GLU A 33 37.30 -42.35 3.46
N LEU A 34 36.41 -42.62 2.49
CA LEU A 34 35.56 -41.59 1.89
C LEU A 34 34.45 -41.11 2.84
N MET A 35 33.94 -42.00 3.71
CA MET A 35 33.04 -41.63 4.80
C MET A 35 33.79 -40.81 5.86
N GLU A 36 35.02 -41.17 6.21
CA GLU A 36 35.86 -40.43 7.15
C GLU A 36 36.19 -39.02 6.63
N LEU A 37 36.47 -38.86 5.32
CA LEU A 37 36.68 -37.56 4.66
C LEU A 37 35.40 -36.69 4.58
N ALA A 38 34.24 -37.30 4.41
CA ALA A 38 32.95 -36.61 4.46
C ALA A 38 32.63 -36.12 5.89
N GLU A 39 33.00 -36.92 6.90
CA GLU A 39 32.93 -36.52 8.31
C GLU A 39 33.99 -35.48 8.68
N GLU A 40 35.18 -35.49 8.09
CA GLU A 40 36.24 -34.52 8.38
C GLU A 40 35.89 -33.11 7.88
N ARG A 41 35.15 -33.00 6.76
CA ARG A 41 34.60 -31.74 6.25
C ARG A 41 33.53 -31.12 7.14
N SER A 42 33.01 -31.85 8.14
CA SER A 42 32.05 -31.34 9.12
C SER A 42 32.69 -30.46 10.21
N ARG A 43 34.03 -30.45 10.32
CA ARG A 43 34.75 -29.60 11.27
C ARG A 43 34.86 -28.15 10.75
N GLY A 44 33.88 -27.33 11.13
CA GLY A 44 34.10 -25.90 11.36
C GLY A 44 33.95 -24.94 10.18
N SER A 45 33.17 -25.27 9.13
CA SER A 45 32.90 -24.28 8.08
C SER A 45 32.15 -23.06 8.63
N LEU A 46 32.85 -21.91 8.71
CA LEU A 46 32.29 -20.62 9.09
C LEU A 46 31.22 -20.11 8.11
N LEU A 47 31.13 -20.69 6.91
CA LEU A 47 30.12 -20.31 5.92
C LEU A 47 28.70 -20.67 6.40
N ARG A 48 28.54 -21.80 7.07
CA ARG A 48 27.24 -22.30 7.55
C ARG A 48 26.56 -21.33 8.53
N PRO A 49 27.22 -20.86 9.62
CA PRO A 49 26.60 -19.88 10.52
C PRO A 49 26.34 -18.53 9.85
N ILE A 50 27.19 -18.08 8.92
CA ILE A 50 26.94 -16.85 8.14
C ILE A 50 25.65 -16.98 7.33
N LEU A 51 25.46 -18.10 6.64
CA LEU A 51 24.25 -18.37 5.86
C LEU A 51 23.01 -18.46 6.76
N MET A 52 23.10 -19.09 7.93
CA MET A 52 22.01 -19.12 8.92
C MET A 52 21.61 -17.71 9.36
N ILE A 53 22.59 -16.85 9.69
CA ILE A 53 22.34 -15.45 10.07
C ILE A 53 21.66 -14.70 8.92
N ALA A 54 22.13 -14.86 7.68
CA ALA A 54 21.53 -14.23 6.52
C ALA A 54 20.07 -14.62 6.33
N VAL A 55 19.74 -15.92 6.47
CA VAL A 55 18.35 -16.42 6.40
C VAL A 55 17.49 -15.84 7.52
N ILE A 56 18.01 -15.75 8.74
CA ILE A 56 17.31 -15.16 9.89
C ILE A 56 16.97 -13.69 9.62
N LEU A 57 17.97 -12.89 9.22
CA LEU A 57 17.79 -11.46 8.95
C LEU A 57 16.83 -11.22 7.79
N PHE A 58 16.98 -11.97 6.70
CA PHE A 58 16.11 -11.87 5.54
C PHE A 58 14.67 -12.28 5.86
N GLY A 59 14.48 -13.39 6.57
CA GLY A 59 13.16 -13.84 7.01
C GLY A 59 12.48 -12.85 7.94
N ALA A 60 13.23 -12.28 8.89
CA ALA A 60 12.73 -11.23 9.78
C ALA A 60 12.33 -9.96 9.01
N SER A 61 13.12 -9.55 8.01
CA SER A 61 12.81 -8.40 7.14
C SER A 61 11.49 -8.62 6.39
N ILE A 62 11.29 -9.78 5.76
CA ILE A 62 10.05 -10.09 5.02
C ILE A 62 8.83 -10.07 5.96
N ILE A 63 8.95 -10.70 7.13
CA ILE A 63 7.85 -10.74 8.10
C ILE A 63 7.50 -9.32 8.58
N ASN A 64 8.51 -8.48 8.80
CA ASN A 64 8.31 -7.09 9.17
C ASN A 64 7.59 -6.30 8.07
N ASP A 65 7.98 -6.47 6.80
CA ASP A 65 7.33 -5.82 5.66
C ASP A 65 5.86 -6.26 5.48
N TRP A 66 5.52 -7.48 5.91
CA TRP A 66 4.15 -8.01 5.85
C TRP A 66 3.34 -7.79 7.12
N ARG A 67 3.90 -7.12 8.14
CA ARG A 67 3.27 -6.95 9.44
C ARG A 67 1.84 -6.43 9.34
N ASP A 68 1.59 -5.42 8.51
CA ASP A 68 0.25 -4.84 8.36
C ASP A 68 -0.72 -5.79 7.65
N ASN A 69 -0.25 -6.55 6.67
CA ASN A 69 -1.08 -7.54 5.98
C ASN A 69 -1.45 -8.70 6.90
N ILE A 70 -0.51 -9.16 7.74
CA ILE A 70 -0.73 -10.17 8.77
C ILE A 70 -1.69 -9.63 9.83
N ALA A 71 -1.48 -8.40 10.32
CA ALA A 71 -2.38 -7.77 11.28
C ALA A 71 -3.80 -7.59 10.71
N TYR A 72 -3.91 -7.27 9.42
CA TYR A 72 -5.21 -7.14 8.75
C TYR A 72 -5.96 -8.46 8.70
N PHE A 73 -5.26 -9.58 8.47
CA PHE A 73 -5.89 -10.90 8.46
C PHE A 73 -6.63 -11.21 9.78
N PHE A 74 -6.07 -10.78 10.90
CA PHE A 74 -6.67 -10.94 12.23
C PHE A 74 -7.65 -9.82 12.62
N ALA A 75 -7.89 -8.84 11.75
CA ALA A 75 -8.89 -7.81 11.99
C ALA A 75 -10.32 -8.38 11.90
N SER A 76 -11.28 -7.67 12.50
CA SER A 76 -12.70 -8.04 12.41
C SER A 76 -13.17 -8.04 10.95
N SER A 77 -13.89 -9.09 10.56
CA SER A 77 -14.59 -9.17 9.28
C SER A 77 -15.90 -8.40 9.24
N GLU A 78 -16.38 -7.90 10.38
CA GLU A 78 -17.52 -7.00 10.43
C GLU A 78 -17.09 -5.61 9.98
N PRO A 79 -17.66 -5.07 8.88
CA PRO A 79 -17.25 -3.79 8.36
C PRO A 79 -17.67 -2.67 9.30
N VAL A 80 -16.73 -1.78 9.64
CA VAL A 80 -17.04 -0.53 10.33
C VAL A 80 -17.74 0.40 9.36
N ASN A 81 -18.99 0.78 9.68
CA ASN A 81 -19.76 1.70 8.84
C ASN A 81 -19.28 3.14 9.05
N MET A 82 -18.66 3.70 8.02
CA MET A 82 -18.18 5.08 7.98
C MET A 82 -19.26 6.06 7.49
N GLY A 83 -20.38 5.54 6.97
CA GLY A 83 -21.46 6.33 6.42
C GLY A 83 -21.09 7.00 5.09
N ASN A 84 -21.73 8.13 4.84
CA ASN A 84 -21.53 8.90 3.62
C ASN A 84 -20.46 9.97 3.81
N VAL A 85 -19.36 9.88 3.06
CA VAL A 85 -18.21 10.78 3.14
C VAL A 85 -18.59 12.22 2.80
N THR A 86 -19.64 12.43 1.97
CA THR A 86 -20.09 13.79 1.64
C THR A 86 -20.67 14.55 2.82
N GLU A 87 -21.07 13.84 3.89
CA GLU A 87 -21.61 14.44 5.12
C GLU A 87 -20.52 14.87 6.11
N TYR A 88 -19.25 14.49 5.88
CA TYR A 88 -18.18 14.76 6.84
C TYR A 88 -17.98 16.26 7.14
N PRO A 89 -17.97 17.17 6.13
CA PRO A 89 -17.84 18.60 6.41
C PRO A 89 -19.02 19.15 7.20
N LEU A 90 -20.24 18.65 6.93
CA LEU A 90 -21.44 19.06 7.66
C LEU A 90 -21.33 18.63 9.12
N ARG A 91 -20.98 17.37 9.39
CA ARG A 91 -20.80 16.86 10.76
C ARG A 91 -19.71 17.60 11.52
N MET A 92 -18.59 17.92 10.84
CA MET A 92 -17.51 18.70 11.45
C MET A 92 -17.95 20.14 11.78
N SER A 93 -18.87 20.72 11.00
CA SER A 93 -19.45 22.03 11.26
C SER A 93 -20.50 22.00 12.38
N GLU A 94 -21.29 20.93 12.49
CA GLU A 94 -22.34 20.78 13.51
C GLU A 94 -21.78 20.36 14.88
N GLU A 95 -20.70 19.57 14.90
CA GLU A 95 -20.05 19.04 16.09
C GLU A 95 -18.57 19.47 16.12
N PRO A 96 -18.24 20.66 16.67
CA PRO A 96 -16.86 21.12 16.80
C PRO A 96 -16.03 20.14 17.63
N GLY A 97 -15.08 19.46 16.97
CA GLY A 97 -14.25 18.41 17.57
C GLY A 97 -14.59 17.00 17.11
N TRP A 98 -15.63 16.82 16.28
CA TRP A 98 -15.86 15.56 15.60
C TRP A 98 -14.69 15.22 14.67
N VAL A 99 -14.18 14.00 14.80
CA VAL A 99 -13.11 13.45 13.95
C VAL A 99 -13.66 12.21 13.26
N ALA A 100 -13.50 12.14 11.94
CA ALA A 100 -13.90 10.97 11.19
C ALA A 100 -13.20 9.71 11.75
N PRO A 101 -13.93 8.59 11.95
CA PRO A 101 -13.39 7.37 12.58
C PRO A 101 -12.47 6.58 11.62
N LEU A 102 -11.54 7.25 10.95
CA LEU A 102 -10.64 6.70 9.96
C LEU A 102 -9.47 5.99 10.64
N VAL A 103 -9.63 4.69 10.88
CA VAL A 103 -8.61 3.85 11.51
C VAL A 103 -7.88 3.05 10.44
N HIS A 104 -6.55 3.18 10.42
CA HIS A 104 -5.68 2.41 9.52
C HIS A 104 -5.88 0.89 9.72
N ASN A 105 -5.81 0.15 8.62
CA ASN A 105 -5.85 -1.29 8.56
C ASN A 105 -7.16 -1.92 9.08
N ARG A 106 -8.30 -1.33 8.73
CA ARG A 106 -9.63 -1.80 9.13
C ARG A 106 -10.49 -2.12 7.92
N TYR A 107 -11.38 -3.09 8.07
CA TYR A 107 -12.41 -3.37 7.10
C TYR A 107 -13.57 -2.40 7.31
N VAL A 108 -13.91 -1.63 6.29
CA VAL A 108 -14.85 -0.51 6.39
C VAL A 108 -15.90 -0.59 5.28
N THR A 109 -17.06 0.00 5.54
CA THR A 109 -18.07 0.29 4.52
C THR A 109 -18.29 1.80 4.45
N MET A 110 -18.34 2.33 3.23
CA MET A 110 -18.59 3.76 3.05
C MET A 110 -19.24 4.03 1.71
N SER A 111 -19.79 5.22 1.59
CA SER A 111 -20.36 5.72 0.36
C SER A 111 -20.00 7.17 0.12
N GLY A 112 -20.10 7.63 -1.13
CA GLY A 112 -19.87 9.03 -1.45
C GLY A 112 -19.85 9.32 -2.94
N VAL A 113 -19.68 10.59 -3.28
CA VAL A 113 -19.59 11.02 -4.67
C VAL A 113 -18.12 11.01 -5.10
N PRO A 114 -17.75 10.24 -6.14
CA PRO A 114 -16.39 10.20 -6.65
C PRO A 114 -16.01 11.48 -7.41
N THR A 115 -14.77 11.92 -7.24
CA THR A 115 -14.15 13.06 -7.93
C THR A 115 -12.72 12.74 -8.34
N ARG A 116 -12.16 13.55 -9.24
CA ARG A 116 -10.72 13.57 -9.56
C ARG A 116 -10.17 12.19 -9.94
N ARG A 117 -10.84 11.50 -10.87
CA ARG A 117 -10.51 10.12 -11.24
C ARG A 117 -9.13 10.02 -11.90
N SER A 118 -8.41 8.96 -11.58
CA SER A 118 -7.24 8.50 -12.32
C SER A 118 -7.35 7.00 -12.58
N GLN A 119 -6.70 6.52 -13.62
CA GLN A 119 -6.78 5.12 -14.03
C GLN A 119 -5.36 4.57 -14.16
N SER A 120 -5.19 3.35 -13.68
CA SER A 120 -4.03 2.52 -13.98
C SER A 120 -4.45 1.36 -14.88
N GLU A 121 -3.52 0.48 -15.20
CA GLU A 121 -3.80 -0.70 -16.00
C GLU A 121 -4.85 -1.62 -15.36
N ARG A 122 -4.80 -1.81 -14.03
CA ARG A 122 -5.65 -2.75 -13.29
C ARG A 122 -6.73 -2.09 -12.43
N TYR A 123 -6.48 -0.86 -11.97
CA TYR A 123 -7.32 -0.19 -10.98
C TYR A 123 -7.77 1.19 -11.44
N ASN A 124 -9.00 1.53 -11.06
CA ASN A 124 -9.53 2.88 -11.03
C ASN A 124 -9.23 3.49 -9.67
N TYR A 125 -8.73 4.72 -9.66
CA TYR A 125 -8.57 5.52 -8.46
C TYR A 125 -9.45 6.75 -8.51
N PHE A 126 -10.05 7.12 -7.39
CA PHE A 126 -10.81 8.36 -7.29
C PHE A 126 -10.88 8.85 -5.84
N LYS A 127 -11.06 10.16 -5.66
CA LYS A 127 -11.25 10.79 -4.36
C LYS A 127 -12.74 10.95 -4.08
N LEU A 128 -13.20 10.67 -2.86
CA LEU A 128 -14.57 10.95 -2.44
C LEU A 128 -14.74 12.42 -2.02
N VAL A 129 -15.85 13.04 -2.39
CA VAL A 129 -16.20 14.40 -1.93
C VAL A 129 -16.44 14.39 -0.42
N GLY A 130 -15.96 15.44 0.25
CA GLY A 130 -16.18 15.66 1.68
C GLY A 130 -15.02 15.22 2.57
N GLY A 131 -14.07 14.45 2.05
CA GLY A 131 -12.89 14.03 2.82
C GLY A 131 -11.69 13.67 1.96
N GLU A 132 -10.56 13.44 2.62
CA GLU A 132 -9.29 13.05 2.00
C GLU A 132 -9.21 11.51 1.87
N ILE A 133 -10.28 10.94 1.32
CA ILE A 133 -10.45 9.50 1.14
C ILE A 133 -10.38 9.17 -0.34
N TYR A 134 -9.45 8.30 -0.66
CA TYR A 134 -9.17 7.78 -1.99
C TYR A 134 -9.66 6.36 -2.07
N VAL A 135 -10.13 5.94 -3.23
CA VAL A 135 -10.67 4.59 -3.45
C VAL A 135 -9.86 3.95 -4.56
N GLU A 136 -9.38 2.74 -4.33
CA GLU A 136 -8.79 1.83 -5.32
C GLU A 136 -9.83 0.75 -5.61
N ALA A 137 -10.41 0.79 -6.82
CA ALA A 137 -11.37 -0.21 -7.29
C ALA A 137 -10.80 -0.95 -8.49
N ALA A 138 -11.01 -2.26 -8.57
CA ALA A 138 -10.67 -3.02 -9.77
C ALA A 138 -11.42 -2.46 -10.98
N ARG A 139 -10.77 -2.43 -12.15
CA ARG A 139 -11.42 -2.02 -13.39
C ARG A 139 -12.28 -3.17 -13.94
N ASP A 140 -13.53 -2.92 -14.31
CA ASP A 140 -14.38 -3.96 -14.89
C ASP A 140 -13.83 -4.58 -16.19
N ASP A 141 -12.91 -3.88 -16.87
CA ASP A 141 -12.28 -4.29 -18.11
C ASP A 141 -10.84 -4.80 -17.95
N TYR A 142 -10.32 -5.01 -16.73
CA TYR A 142 -8.91 -5.36 -16.53
C TYR A 142 -8.50 -6.70 -17.19
N ILE A 143 -9.47 -7.62 -17.38
CA ILE A 143 -9.25 -8.93 -18.02
C ILE A 143 -9.19 -8.80 -19.55
N LYS A 144 -9.70 -7.70 -20.12
CA LYS A 144 -9.78 -7.51 -21.57
C LYS A 144 -8.42 -7.11 -22.14
N ASN A 145 -8.11 -7.61 -23.33
CA ASN A 145 -6.86 -7.29 -24.03
C ASN A 145 -6.77 -5.78 -24.35
N ALA A 146 -5.57 -5.22 -24.46
CA ALA A 146 -5.38 -3.78 -24.70
C ALA A 146 -6.16 -3.26 -25.93
N LEU A 147 -6.17 -4.05 -27.01
CA LEU A 147 -6.93 -3.74 -28.23
C LEU A 147 -8.44 -3.74 -27.99
N GLU A 148 -8.97 -4.68 -27.20
CA GLU A 148 -10.39 -4.72 -26.83
C GLU A 148 -10.78 -3.55 -25.94
N ARG A 149 -9.86 -3.10 -25.06
CA ARG A 149 -10.05 -1.91 -24.22
C ARG A 149 -10.14 -0.65 -25.05
N GLU A 150 -9.26 -0.46 -26.04
CA GLU A 150 -9.31 0.69 -26.97
C GLU A 150 -10.57 0.68 -27.85
N LEU A 151 -11.00 -0.51 -28.30
CA LEU A 151 -12.24 -0.64 -29.08
C LEU A 151 -13.49 -0.40 -28.23
N ALA A 152 -13.48 -0.81 -26.95
CA ALA A 152 -14.57 -0.59 -26.01
C ALA A 152 -14.65 0.86 -25.50
N THR A 153 -13.54 1.60 -25.49
CA THR A 153 -13.50 3.01 -25.03
C THR A 153 -14.17 3.99 -26.00
N LYS A 154 -14.81 3.54 -27.09
CA LYS A 154 -15.61 4.42 -27.96
C LYS A 154 -16.87 5.03 -27.33
N LYS A 155 -17.14 4.80 -26.03
CA LYS A 155 -18.14 5.54 -25.23
C LYS A 155 -17.53 6.30 -24.04
N VAL A 156 -16.31 6.83 -24.18
CA VAL A 156 -15.72 7.76 -23.18
C VAL A 156 -16.46 9.10 -23.30
N GLY A 157 -17.61 9.20 -22.64
CA GLY A 157 -18.44 10.40 -22.72
C GLY A 157 -19.33 10.63 -21.53
N ASP A 158 -19.81 9.59 -20.84
CA ASP A 158 -20.62 9.83 -19.66
C ASP A 158 -19.74 9.89 -18.41
N VAL A 159 -19.70 11.10 -17.86
CA VAL A 159 -19.39 11.40 -16.47
C VAL A 159 -20.34 10.51 -15.66
N ASP A 160 -19.90 9.29 -15.39
CA ASP A 160 -20.68 8.36 -14.59
C ASP A 160 -20.68 8.92 -13.18
N ARG A 161 -21.63 9.81 -12.87
CA ARG A 161 -21.86 10.40 -11.53
C ARG A 161 -22.42 9.36 -10.58
N THR A 162 -22.09 8.10 -10.79
CA THR A 162 -22.48 6.98 -9.98
C THR A 162 -21.96 7.21 -8.58
N PHE A 163 -22.94 7.26 -7.67
CA PHE A 163 -22.68 7.25 -6.25
C PHE A 163 -21.89 5.98 -5.93
N PHE A 164 -20.72 6.15 -5.32
CA PHE A 164 -19.93 5.02 -4.86
C PHE A 164 -20.53 4.49 -3.57
N SER A 165 -20.70 3.17 -3.48
CA SER A 165 -20.99 2.46 -2.25
C SER A 165 -20.21 1.16 -2.27
N GLY A 166 -19.37 0.94 -1.25
CA GLY A 166 -18.51 -0.23 -1.24
C GLY A 166 -17.91 -0.52 0.12
N SER A 167 -17.41 -1.74 0.25
CA SER A 167 -16.64 -2.20 1.41
C SER A 167 -15.21 -2.50 1.00
N GLY A 168 -14.25 -2.27 1.90
CA GLY A 168 -12.86 -2.53 1.61
C GLY A 168 -11.92 -2.29 2.79
N ARG A 169 -10.63 -2.49 2.56
CA ARG A 169 -9.58 -2.18 3.53
C ARG A 169 -9.26 -0.69 3.51
N LEU A 170 -9.38 -0.03 4.65
CA LEU A 170 -8.95 1.36 4.85
C LEU A 170 -7.48 1.40 5.26
N ILE A 171 -6.68 2.23 4.59
CA ILE A 171 -5.24 2.33 4.83
C ILE A 171 -4.81 3.80 4.82
N ALA A 172 -4.26 4.29 5.93
CA ALA A 172 -3.66 5.63 5.99
C ALA A 172 -2.42 5.73 5.09
N PHE A 173 -2.31 6.77 4.27
CA PHE A 173 -1.15 6.98 3.37
C PHE A 173 0.18 7.07 4.14
N SER A 174 0.14 7.56 5.37
CA SER A 174 1.33 7.65 6.26
C SER A 174 1.91 6.29 6.67
N GLN A 175 1.13 5.22 6.53
CA GLN A 175 1.53 3.85 6.89
C GLN A 175 1.75 2.97 5.65
N ILE A 176 1.67 3.53 4.44
CA ILE A 176 1.85 2.74 3.21
C ILE A 176 3.23 2.98 2.61
N SER A 177 3.81 1.91 2.07
CA SER A 177 5.03 1.96 1.27
C SER A 177 4.89 2.85 0.02
N ASP A 178 6.02 3.09 -0.64
CA ASP A 178 6.12 3.87 -1.88
C ASP A 178 5.27 3.35 -3.05
N ARG A 179 4.60 2.19 -2.91
CA ARG A 179 3.68 1.63 -3.92
C ARG A 179 2.66 2.64 -4.42
N TYR A 180 2.12 3.50 -3.55
CA TYR A 180 1.15 4.54 -3.93
C TYR A 180 1.80 5.92 -4.15
N GLY A 181 3.13 5.99 -4.24
CA GLY A 181 3.87 7.21 -4.54
C GLY A 181 3.44 7.84 -5.88
N GLY A 182 3.11 7.02 -6.88
CA GLY A 182 2.58 7.50 -8.16
C GLY A 182 1.21 8.17 -8.03
N LEU A 183 0.31 7.59 -7.23
CA LEU A 183 -1.01 8.16 -6.96
C LEU A 183 -0.87 9.51 -6.24
N ARG A 184 -0.05 9.57 -5.19
CA ARG A 184 0.24 10.80 -4.45
C ARG A 184 0.78 11.88 -5.36
N ARG A 185 1.83 11.56 -6.13
CA ARG A 185 2.44 12.48 -7.09
C ARG A 185 1.42 13.01 -8.10
N TYR A 186 0.56 12.14 -8.64
CA TYR A 186 -0.49 12.54 -9.57
C TYR A 186 -1.42 13.58 -8.94
N TYR A 187 -1.91 13.34 -7.72
CA TYR A 187 -2.82 14.28 -7.07
C TYR A 187 -2.14 15.57 -6.59
N SER A 188 -0.89 15.49 -6.13
CA SER A 188 -0.09 16.66 -5.78
C SER A 188 0.16 17.54 -7.01
N GLN A 189 0.56 16.96 -8.14
CA GLN A 189 0.84 17.73 -9.36
C GLN A 189 -0.43 18.27 -10.02
N ARG A 190 -1.50 17.47 -10.07
CA ARG A 190 -2.72 17.82 -10.83
C ARG A 190 -3.70 18.68 -10.03
N TYR A 191 -3.70 18.52 -8.71
CA TYR A 191 -4.69 19.15 -7.82
C TYR A 191 -4.08 19.88 -6.62
N ASN A 192 -2.77 20.11 -6.63
CA ASN A 192 -2.03 20.81 -5.58
C ASN A 192 -2.29 20.23 -4.16
N THR A 193 -2.54 18.93 -4.06
CA THR A 193 -2.79 18.26 -2.78
C THR A 193 -1.46 17.98 -2.07
N GLN A 194 -1.30 18.55 -0.88
CA GLN A 194 -0.11 18.36 -0.06
C GLN A 194 -0.36 17.25 0.96
N PHE A 195 0.33 16.13 0.86
CA PHE A 195 0.11 14.99 1.75
C PHE A 195 1.06 15.05 2.94
N CYS A 196 0.54 14.94 4.17
CA CYS A 196 1.35 15.16 5.37
C CYS A 196 2.52 14.18 5.50
N GLU A 197 2.38 12.94 5.02
CA GLU A 197 3.44 11.94 5.14
C GLU A 197 4.66 12.20 4.24
N GLN A 198 4.59 13.18 3.33
CA GLN A 198 5.72 13.58 2.48
C GLN A 198 6.64 14.60 3.16
N TYR A 199 6.25 15.09 4.34
CA TYR A 199 6.93 16.19 5.01
C TYR A 199 7.45 15.76 6.38
N ASP A 200 8.71 16.08 6.65
CA ASP A 200 9.26 16.07 8.00
C ASP A 200 8.90 17.37 8.74
N GLU A 201 9.20 17.42 10.04
CA GLU A 201 8.88 18.59 10.88
C GLU A 201 9.47 19.90 10.33
N ARG A 202 10.68 19.83 9.75
CA ARG A 202 11.36 20.99 9.16
C ARG A 202 10.64 21.49 7.92
N SER A 203 10.25 20.58 7.03
CA SER A 203 9.53 20.92 5.80
C SER A 203 8.11 21.43 6.11
N LEU A 204 7.44 20.90 7.14
CA LEU A 204 6.17 21.44 7.62
C LEU A 204 6.30 22.87 8.16
N ALA A 205 7.36 23.17 8.92
CA ALA A 205 7.63 24.52 9.39
C ALA A 205 7.91 25.49 8.22
N GLU A 206 8.62 25.03 7.19
CA GLU A 206 8.86 25.84 5.99
C GLU A 206 7.57 26.07 5.19
N LEU A 207 6.72 25.05 5.02
CA LEU A 207 5.39 25.19 4.42
C LEU A 207 4.52 26.18 5.19
N ALA A 208 4.53 26.10 6.52
CA ALA A 208 3.81 27.04 7.38
C ALA A 208 4.27 28.49 7.15
N ARG A 209 5.59 28.71 7.09
CA ARG A 209 6.16 30.03 6.79
C ARG A 209 5.74 30.53 5.41
N ARG A 210 5.88 29.72 4.36
CA ARG A 210 5.50 30.10 2.98
C ARG A 210 4.01 30.40 2.87
N ARG A 211 3.16 29.65 3.57
CA ARG A 211 1.71 29.92 3.61
C ARG A 211 1.42 31.26 4.28
N ARG A 212 2.04 31.56 5.42
CA ARG A 212 1.90 32.87 6.09
C ARG A 212 2.35 34.02 5.21
N GLU A 213 3.50 33.89 4.54
CA GLU A 213 3.99 34.89 3.57
C GLU A 213 3.00 35.10 2.42
N THR A 214 2.40 34.01 1.91
CA THR A 214 1.39 34.07 0.84
C THR A 214 0.10 34.75 1.32
N ILE A 215 -0.36 34.45 2.54
CA ILE A 215 -1.55 35.11 3.12
C ILE A 215 -1.29 36.61 3.25
N LEU A 216 -0.13 37.02 3.78
CA LEU A 216 0.23 38.43 3.91
C LEU A 216 0.32 39.13 2.55
N ALA A 217 0.91 38.49 1.54
CA ALA A 217 1.00 39.04 0.19
C ALA A 217 -0.39 39.21 -0.46
N ASN A 218 -1.26 38.20 -0.33
CA ASN A 218 -2.63 38.28 -0.84
C ASN A 218 -3.47 39.33 -0.12
N TRP A 219 -3.26 39.49 1.20
CA TRP A 219 -3.92 40.50 2.01
C TRP A 219 -3.54 41.92 1.58
N ALA A 220 -2.24 42.17 1.41
CA ALA A 220 -1.73 43.46 0.92
C ALA A 220 -2.31 43.77 -0.47
N LEU A 221 -2.37 42.77 -1.35
CA LEU A 221 -2.95 42.92 -2.69
C LEU A 221 -4.46 43.24 -2.64
N GLU A 222 -5.23 42.56 -1.79
CA GLU A 222 -6.68 42.85 -1.61
C GLU A 222 -6.89 44.28 -1.09
N TYR A 223 -6.07 44.71 -0.12
CA TYR A 223 -6.12 46.09 0.38
C TYR A 223 -5.81 47.10 -0.73
N GLU A 224 -4.71 46.92 -1.47
CA GLU A 224 -4.30 47.84 -2.54
C GLU A 224 -5.34 47.94 -3.67
N GLN A 225 -5.96 46.82 -4.04
CA GLN A 225 -6.97 46.77 -5.11
C GLN A 225 -8.36 47.26 -4.67
N ALA A 226 -8.66 47.26 -3.38
CA ALA A 226 -9.93 47.76 -2.86
C ALA A 226 -10.04 49.29 -2.96
N SER A 227 -11.21 49.81 -3.32
CA SER A 227 -11.48 51.25 -3.27
C SER A 227 -11.55 51.74 -1.82
N PRO A 228 -11.35 53.04 -1.55
CA PRO A 228 -11.44 53.59 -0.19
C PRO A 228 -12.75 53.24 0.52
N GLU A 229 -13.87 53.27 -0.21
CA GLU A 229 -15.20 52.94 0.32
C GLU A 229 -15.31 51.46 0.70
N LEU A 230 -14.77 50.57 -0.14
CA LEU A 230 -14.77 49.14 0.13
C LEU A 230 -13.87 48.79 1.32
N ARG A 231 -12.73 49.47 1.47
CA ARG A 231 -11.83 49.30 2.61
C ARG A 231 -12.51 49.67 3.91
N GLU A 232 -13.21 50.80 3.94
CA GLU A 232 -13.96 51.23 5.12
C GLU A 232 -15.12 50.26 5.42
N GLN A 233 -15.87 49.85 4.38
CA GLN A 233 -17.00 48.92 4.52
C GLN A 233 -16.59 47.55 5.08
N LYS A 234 -15.47 46.99 4.59
CA LYS A 234 -14.95 45.68 5.02
C LYS A 234 -14.00 45.77 6.22
N GLY A 235 -13.65 46.98 6.67
CA GLY A 235 -12.64 47.18 7.70
C GLY A 235 -11.23 46.70 7.30
N LEU A 236 -10.90 46.74 6.00
CA LEU A 236 -9.60 46.27 5.51
C LEU A 236 -8.48 47.18 6.02
N ARG A 237 -7.43 46.56 6.55
CA ARG A 237 -6.22 47.22 7.03
C ARG A 237 -5.03 46.85 6.13
N PRO A 238 -4.01 47.72 6.00
CA PRO A 238 -2.79 47.41 5.25
C PRO A 238 -2.11 46.14 5.73
N GLU A 239 -2.14 45.88 7.04
CA GLU A 239 -1.62 44.67 7.66
C GLU A 239 -2.74 43.98 8.46
N PRO A 240 -2.89 42.65 8.35
CA PRO A 240 -3.82 41.90 9.18
C PRO A 240 -3.35 41.89 10.63
N SER A 241 -4.31 41.85 11.55
CA SER A 241 -4.01 41.51 12.94
C SER A 241 -3.54 40.05 13.06
N ALA A 242 -2.81 39.73 14.13
CA ALA A 242 -2.35 38.37 14.39
C ALA A 242 -3.51 37.36 14.47
N ALA A 243 -4.69 37.78 14.97
CA ALA A 243 -5.87 36.94 15.06
C ALA A 243 -6.46 36.64 13.67
N GLU A 244 -6.60 37.65 12.80
CA GLU A 244 -7.08 37.46 11.41
C GLU A 244 -6.12 36.57 10.61
N LEU A 245 -4.80 36.79 10.76
CA LEU A 245 -3.79 35.97 10.09
C LEU A 245 -3.90 34.50 10.53
N GLU A 246 -4.05 34.26 11.83
CA GLU A 246 -4.14 32.90 12.38
C GLU A 246 -5.48 32.23 12.03
N GLU A 247 -6.58 32.99 11.94
CA GLU A 247 -7.87 32.51 11.45
C GLU A 247 -7.77 32.05 9.99
N VAL A 248 -7.24 32.90 9.10
CA VAL A 248 -7.03 32.54 7.69
C VAL A 248 -6.04 31.39 7.55
N PHE A 249 -5.00 31.37 8.37
CA PHE A 249 -4.01 30.28 8.37
C PHE A 249 -4.64 28.93 8.74
N ASN A 250 -5.50 28.91 9.76
CA ASN A 250 -6.16 27.70 10.24
C ASN A 250 -7.40 27.29 9.43
N SER A 251 -7.89 28.17 8.54
CA SER A 251 -9.06 27.89 7.70
C SER A 251 -8.85 26.74 6.70
N GLU A 252 -7.60 26.46 6.31
CA GLU A 252 -7.28 25.25 5.55
C GLU A 252 -6.00 24.61 6.10
N PRO A 253 -5.92 23.27 6.14
CA PRO A 253 -4.75 22.59 6.67
C PRO A 253 -3.54 22.77 5.74
N LEU A 254 -2.33 22.80 6.30
CA LEU A 254 -1.07 22.87 5.53
C LEU A 254 -0.87 21.65 4.62
N CYS A 255 -1.27 20.49 5.13
CA CYS A 255 -1.20 19.21 4.46
C CYS A 255 -2.40 18.38 4.91
N VAL A 256 -2.73 17.34 4.15
CA VAL A 256 -3.84 16.45 4.43
C VAL A 256 -3.37 15.06 4.86
N ASN A 257 -4.04 14.51 5.88
CA ASN A 257 -3.93 13.09 6.23
C ASN A 257 -4.88 12.30 5.33
N ALA A 258 -4.33 11.63 4.32
CA ALA A 258 -5.10 10.90 3.33
C ALA A 258 -5.24 9.40 3.67
N TYR A 259 -6.35 8.81 3.23
CA TYR A 259 -6.64 7.39 3.39
C TYR A 259 -7.00 6.76 2.04
N LEU A 260 -6.57 5.51 1.83
CA LEU A 260 -6.95 4.68 0.69
C LEU A 260 -7.96 3.61 1.13
N VAL A 261 -8.99 3.37 0.32
CA VAL A 261 -9.91 2.25 0.46
C VAL A 261 -9.66 1.28 -0.68
N GLN A 262 -9.17 0.09 -0.37
CA GLN A 262 -9.03 -0.99 -1.35
C GLN A 262 -10.35 -1.75 -1.42
N VAL A 263 -11.12 -1.52 -2.47
CA VAL A 263 -12.48 -2.09 -2.60
C VAL A 263 -12.40 -3.61 -2.74
N GLY A 264 -13.28 -4.31 -2.03
CA GLY A 264 -13.43 -5.75 -2.11
C GLY A 264 -12.40 -6.57 -1.33
N THR A 265 -11.44 -5.93 -0.64
CA THR A 265 -10.43 -6.66 0.14
C THR A 265 -10.89 -6.93 1.57
N GLN A 266 -11.22 -8.18 1.85
CA GLN A 266 -11.59 -8.65 3.19
C GLN A 266 -10.35 -9.07 3.99
N PRO A 267 -10.42 -9.08 5.34
CA PRO A 267 -9.36 -9.63 6.19
C PRO A 267 -8.90 -11.03 5.75
N ARG A 268 -9.86 -11.92 5.47
CA ARG A 268 -9.57 -13.32 5.11
C ARG A 268 -8.81 -13.49 3.79
N ASP A 269 -8.88 -12.52 2.87
CA ASP A 269 -8.16 -12.58 1.60
C ASP A 269 -6.63 -12.57 1.78
N HIS A 270 -6.16 -12.17 2.98
CA HIS A 270 -4.74 -12.06 3.30
C HIS A 270 -4.16 -13.33 3.95
N TRP A 271 -4.88 -14.45 3.97
CA TRP A 271 -4.46 -15.71 4.58
C TRP A 271 -3.08 -16.19 4.12
N TRP A 272 -2.75 -15.98 2.85
CA TRP A 272 -1.49 -16.43 2.27
C TRP A 272 -0.28 -15.75 2.93
N HIS A 273 -0.41 -14.48 3.36
CA HIS A 273 0.65 -13.78 4.09
C HIS A 273 0.94 -14.47 5.42
N VAL A 274 -0.11 -14.92 6.12
CA VAL A 274 0.01 -15.62 7.40
C VAL A 274 0.66 -16.99 7.20
N THR A 275 0.23 -17.75 6.18
CA THR A 275 0.82 -19.06 5.86
C THR A 275 2.30 -18.94 5.50
N LEU A 276 2.66 -18.01 4.61
CA LEU A 276 4.07 -17.81 4.24
C LEU A 276 4.89 -17.24 5.40
N ALA A 277 4.36 -16.32 6.20
CA ALA A 277 5.05 -15.81 7.38
C ALA A 277 5.27 -16.90 8.43
N ALA A 278 4.33 -17.82 8.61
CA ALA A 278 4.49 -18.97 9.49
C ALA A 278 5.59 -19.92 8.98
N LEU A 279 5.62 -20.21 7.67
CA LEU A 279 6.66 -21.02 7.04
C LEU A 279 8.05 -20.38 7.21
N ILE A 280 8.18 -19.08 6.89
CA ILE A 280 9.43 -18.32 7.07
C ILE A 280 9.83 -18.30 8.54
N GLY A 281 8.90 -18.03 9.44
CA GLY A 281 9.11 -18.04 10.89
C GLY A 281 9.64 -19.39 11.39
N PHE A 282 9.11 -20.50 10.88
CA PHE A 282 9.62 -21.83 11.18
C PHE A 282 11.09 -21.99 10.75
N PHE A 283 11.45 -21.58 9.53
CA PHE A 283 12.84 -21.61 9.07
C PHE A 283 13.76 -20.71 9.92
N VAL A 284 13.30 -19.52 10.31
CA VAL A 284 14.05 -18.61 11.19
C VAL A 284 14.32 -19.25 12.54
N VAL A 285 13.30 -19.85 13.17
CA VAL A 285 13.44 -20.54 14.46
C VAL A 285 14.38 -21.74 14.33
N PHE A 286 14.21 -22.55 13.30
CA PHE A 286 15.07 -23.71 13.04
C PHE A 286 16.55 -23.30 12.88
N ASN A 287 16.84 -22.29 12.04
CA ASN A 287 18.19 -21.79 11.85
C ASN A 287 18.76 -21.17 13.14
N THR A 288 17.93 -20.49 13.93
CA THR A 288 18.35 -19.93 15.23
C THR A 288 18.76 -21.04 16.20
N VAL A 289 17.99 -22.13 16.29
CA VAL A 289 18.33 -23.29 17.13
C VAL A 289 19.61 -23.97 16.65
N MET A 290 19.76 -24.17 15.34
CA MET A 290 20.95 -24.78 14.76
C MET A 290 22.20 -23.92 14.96
N LEU A 291 22.08 -22.60 14.81
CA LEU A 291 23.16 -21.65 15.09
C LEU A 291 23.56 -21.69 16.56
N ALA A 292 22.58 -21.69 17.49
CA ALA A 292 22.85 -21.81 18.92
C ALA A 292 23.57 -23.13 19.27
N ARG A 293 23.13 -24.26 18.68
CA ARG A 293 23.81 -25.55 18.84
C ARG A 293 25.24 -25.53 18.31
N TRP A 294 25.44 -24.91 17.14
CA TRP A 294 26.77 -24.74 16.55
C TRP A 294 27.69 -23.92 17.46
N ILE A 295 27.22 -22.79 17.99
CA ILE A 295 27.96 -21.96 18.95
C ILE A 295 28.35 -22.78 20.19
N ILE A 296 27.40 -23.49 20.80
CA ILE A 296 27.66 -24.30 22.00
C ILE A 296 28.72 -25.38 21.72
N HIS A 297 28.65 -26.05 20.57
CA HIS A 297 29.62 -27.07 20.20
C HIS A 297 30.99 -26.47 19.89
N PHE A 298 31.04 -25.30 19.23
CA PHE A 298 32.28 -24.62 18.87
C PHE A 298 33.06 -24.12 20.10
N PHE A 299 32.37 -23.72 21.17
CA PHE A 299 33.00 -23.21 22.40
C PHE A 299 33.18 -24.25 23.51
N LYS A 300 32.63 -25.47 23.37
CA LYS A 300 32.89 -26.57 24.30
C LYS A 300 34.21 -27.24 23.90
N PRO A 301 35.28 -27.14 24.72
CA PRO A 301 36.57 -27.76 24.44
C PRO A 301 36.51 -29.29 24.48
#